data_AF-A0A5D2LLJ2-F1
#
_entry.id   AF-A0A5D2LLJ2-F1
#
_cell.length_a   1.000
_cell.length_b   1.000
_cell.length_c   1.000
_cell.angle_alpha   90.00
_cell.angle_beta   90.00
_cell.angle_gamma   90.00
#
_symmetry.space_group_name_H-M   'P 1'
#
loop_
_entity.id
_entity.type
_entity.pdbx_description
1 polymer ?
#
loop_
_entity_poly.entity_id
_entity_poly.type
_entity_poly.pdbx_seq_one_letter_code
_entity_poly.pdbx_strand_id
1 'polypeptide(L)' 'MASYQRKRRFANQTRPTSGHYVCYIRSSPNMWHKMNDSRVTCVEEEAVLSQEAYILLYAK' A
#
# COMPACT_ATOMS: atom_id res chain seq x y z
N MET A 1 3.51 -6.31 13.32
CA MET A 1 2.99 -5.26 12.40
C MET A 1 3.41 -5.62 10.98
N ALA A 2 2.48 -5.73 10.03
CA ALA A 2 2.81 -5.98 8.63
C ALA A 2 2.72 -4.67 7.82
N SER A 3 3.73 -4.38 7.01
CA SER A 3 3.74 -3.24 6.09
C SER A 3 3.76 -3.76 4.65
N TYR A 4 2.80 -3.32 3.86
CA TYR A 4 2.55 -3.72 2.49
C TYR A 4 2.76 -2.50 1.59
N GLN A 5 3.48 -2.64 0.48
CA GLN A 5 3.73 -1.54 -0.46
C GLN A 5 3.30 -1.91 -1.87
N ARG A 6 2.60 -1.00 -2.56
CA ARG A 6 2.19 -1.16 -3.95
C ARG A 6 2.76 -0.04 -4.82
N LYS A 7 3.31 -0.42 -5.98
CA LYS A 7 3.73 0.51 -7.04
C LYS A 7 2.57 0.75 -8.02
N ARG A 8 1.97 1.94 -8.01
CA ARG A 8 0.95 2.37 -8.97
C ARG A 8 1.66 2.98 -10.19
N ARG A 9 1.43 2.42 -11.38
CA ARG A 9 1.83 3.08 -12.64
C ARG A 9 0.78 4.14 -12.99
N PHE A 10 1.20 5.37 -13.26
CA PHE A 10 0.31 6.38 -13.81
C PHE A 10 0.07 6.05 -15.29
N ALA A 11 -1.18 5.79 -15.66
CA ALA A 11 -1.56 5.16 -16.93
C ALA A 11 -1.21 5.95 -18.21
N ASN A 12 -0.67 7.18 -18.12
CA ASN A 12 -0.43 8.03 -19.29
C ASN A 12 1.05 8.38 -19.55
N GLN A 13 2.03 7.71 -18.93
CA GLN A 13 3.45 7.90 -19.28
C GLN A 13 4.18 6.56 -19.40
N THR A 14 4.62 6.24 -20.62
CA THR A 14 5.42 5.08 -21.03
C THR A 14 6.87 5.13 -20.51
N ARG A 15 7.12 5.61 -19.29
CA ARG A 15 8.46 5.63 -18.70
C ARG A 15 8.60 4.56 -17.60
N PRO A 16 9.48 3.55 -17.78
CA PRO A 16 9.75 2.54 -16.74
C PRO A 16 10.32 3.13 -15.44
N THR A 17 10.72 4.41 -15.48
CA THR A 17 11.31 5.16 -14.37
C THR A 17 10.30 5.93 -13.52
N SER A 18 9.02 6.02 -13.91
CA SER A 18 8.00 6.75 -13.15
C SER A 18 6.93 5.81 -12.59
N GLY A 19 6.74 5.83 -11.28
CA GLY A 19 5.67 5.12 -10.58
C GLY A 19 5.48 5.71 -9.20
N HIS A 20 4.32 5.46 -8.61
CA HIS A 20 3.96 5.94 -7.29
C HIS A 20 3.95 4.80 -6.28
N TYR A 21 4.48 4.99 -5.08
CA TYR A 21 4.38 3.96 -4.04
C TYR A 21 3.32 4.34 -3.02
N VAL A 22 2.55 3.35 -2.59
CA VAL A 22 1.55 3.49 -1.52
C VAL A 22 1.75 2.39 -0.51
N CYS A 23 1.73 2.76 0.77
CA CYS A 23 1.89 1.83 1.88
C CYS A 23 0.54 1.47 2.50
N TYR A 24 0.43 0.26 3.02
CA TYR A 24 -0.63 -0.19 3.88
C TYR A 24 -0.01 -0.77 5.16
N ILE A 25 -0.42 -0.27 6.32
CA ILE A 25 0.08 -0.74 7.61
C ILE A 25 -1.08 -1.18 8.49
N ARG A 26 -0.94 -2.33 9.12
CA ARG A 26 -1.88 -2.83 10.12
C ARG A 26 -1.58 -2.23 11.49
N SER A 27 -2.47 -1.39 12.01
CA SER A 27 -2.34 -0.82 13.36
C SER A 27 -2.98 -1.72 14.43
N SER A 28 -4.00 -2.49 14.08
CA SER A 28 -4.66 -3.45 14.97
C SER A 28 -5.24 -4.62 14.17
N PRO A 29 -5.74 -5.71 14.81
CA PRO A 29 -6.29 -6.85 14.08
C PRO A 29 -7.38 -6.52 13.06
N ASN A 30 -8.10 -5.41 13.21
CA ASN A 30 -9.18 -5.02 12.31
C ASN A 30 -8.99 -3.62 11.73
N MET A 31 -7.79 -3.05 11.85
CA MET A 31 -7.54 -1.68 11.42
C MET A 31 -6.29 -1.59 10.56
N TRP A 32 -6.51 -1.23 9.30
CA TRP A 32 -5.48 -0.95 8.33
C TRP A 32 -5.51 0.52 7.92
N HIS A 33 -4.32 1.06 7.64
CA HIS A 33 -4.17 2.42 7.15
C HIS A 33 -3.42 2.40 5.83
N LYS A 34 -4.00 3.03 4.82
CA LYS A 34 -3.36 3.35 3.56
C LYS A 34 -2.67 4.70 3.69
N MET A 35 -1.37 4.74 3.45
CA MET A 35 -0.55 5.94 3.44
C MET A 35 -0.15 6.24 1.99
N ASN A 36 -0.68 7.34 1.48
CA ASN A 36 -0.43 7.85 0.14
C ASN A 36 0.18 9.25 0.26
N ASP A 37 1.51 9.32 0.28
CA ASP A 37 2.28 10.53 0.59
C ASP A 37 1.81 11.22 1.89
N SER A 38 1.24 12.41 1.78
CA SER A 38 0.72 13.20 2.90
C SER A 38 -0.67 12.78 3.37
N ARG A 39 -1.34 11.85 2.68
CA ARG A 39 -2.71 11.42 2.99
C ARG A 39 -2.72 10.03 3.63
N VAL A 40 -3.28 9.94 4.82
CA VAL A 40 -3.51 8.68 5.53
C VAL A 40 -5.01 8.43 5.62
N THR A 41 -5.45 7.24 5.23
CA THR A 41 -6.86 6.84 5.26
C THR A 41 -7.03 5.45 5.85
N CYS A 42 -8.02 5.25 6.71
CA CYS A 42 -8.40 3.92 7.20
C CYS A 42 -9.02 3.11 6.07
N VAL A 43 -8.69 1.81 6.01
CA VAL A 43 -9.18 0.87 5.00
C VAL A 43 -9.45 -0.49 5.65
N GLU A 44 -10.35 -1.26 5.05
CA GLU A 44 -10.67 -2.62 5.46
C GLU A 44 -9.57 -3.61 5.04
N GLU A 45 -9.41 -4.71 5.80
CA GLU A 45 -8.37 -5.72 5.53
C GLU A 45 -8.56 -6.38 4.16
N GLU A 46 -9.79 -6.68 3.77
CA GLU A 46 -10.13 -7.29 2.48
C GLU A 46 -9.70 -6.38 1.32
N ALA A 47 -9.84 -5.06 1.50
CA ALA A 47 -9.41 -4.08 0.53
C ALA A 47 -7.89 -4.03 0.40
N VAL A 48 -7.13 -4.31 1.47
CA VAL A 48 -5.65 -4.42 1.42
C VAL A 48 -5.22 -5.73 0.75
N LEU A 49 -5.84 -6.86 1.15
CA LEU A 49 -5.49 -8.19 0.65
C LEU A 49 -5.82 -8.38 -0.84
N SER A 50 -6.81 -7.66 -1.37
CA SER A 50 -7.14 -7.67 -2.80
C SER A 50 -6.10 -7.00 -3.70
N GLN A 51 -5.09 -6.32 -3.14
CA GLN A 51 -4.11 -5.55 -3.89
C GLN A 51 -2.84 -6.37 -4.16
N GLU A 52 -2.24 -6.22 -5.35
CA GLU A 52 -0.95 -6.84 -5.68
C GLU A 52 0.24 -6.18 -4.96
N ALA A 53 0.85 -6.93 -4.04
CA ALA A 53 1.99 -6.47 -3.26
C ALA A 53 3.24 -6.36 -4.12
N TYR A 54 3.98 -5.27 -3.97
CA TYR A 54 5.35 -5.19 -4.46
C TYR A 54 6.36 -5.59 -3.37
N ILE A 55 6.16 -5.12 -2.13
CA ILE A 55 6.99 -5.46 -0.97
C ILE A 55 6.07 -5.81 0.21
N LEU A 56 6.42 -6.88 0.93
CA LEU A 56 5.77 -7.31 2.16
C LEU A 56 6.80 -7.33 3.29
N LEU A 57 6.47 -6.67 4.40
CA LEU A 57 7.28 -6.61 5.61
C LEU A 57 6.50 -7.22 6.76
N TYR A 58 7.14 -8.12 7.50
CA TYR A 58 6.57 -8.78 8.68
C TYR A 58 7.46 -8.48 9.89
N ALA A 59 6.90 -7.83 10.91
CA ALA A 59 7.54 -7.74 12.22
C ALA A 59 7.10 -8.92 13.09
N LYS A 60 8.05 -9.46 13.87
CA LYS A 60 7.88 -10.60 14.78
C LYS A 60 6.94 -10.28 15.93
#